data_AF-A0A2S7PEE3-F1
#
_entry.id   AF-A0A2S7PEE3-F1
#
_cell.length_a   1.000
_cell.length_b   1.000
_cell.length_c   1.000
_cell.angle_alpha   90.00
_cell.angle_beta   90.00
_cell.angle_gamma   90.00
#
_symmetry.space_group_name_H-M   'P 1'
#
loop_
_entity.id
_entity.type
_entity.pdbx_description
1 polymer ?
#
loop_
_entity_poly.entity_id
_entity_poly.type
_entity_poly.pdbx_seq_one_letter_code
_entity_poly.pdbx_strand_id
1 'polypeptide(L)'
;MFGGSPNTITGAEQAKAWKDMLGKLDAYQHIISGVIPFLPQPGPEVKFPEKVNAHANASVVLIRPGTKGGEELRNGGRYLAEFTRTEKGWRISGLKADLVWYSGNMAVLEGI
;
A
#
# COMPACT_ATOMS: atom_id res chain seq x y z
N MET A 1 6.94 -0.45 5.40
CA MET A 1 7.26 -1.84 5.01
C MET A 1 8.68 -2.24 5.40
N PHE A 2 9.68 -1.35 5.34
CA PHE A 2 11.09 -1.68 5.62
C PHE A 2 11.74 -0.89 6.77
N GLY A 3 10.96 -0.45 7.77
CA GLY A 3 11.51 0.23 8.96
C GLY A 3 12.14 1.61 8.73
N GLY A 4 11.93 2.24 7.57
CA GLY A 4 12.44 3.59 7.26
C GLY A 4 11.53 4.72 7.76
N SER A 5 12.11 5.92 7.91
CA SER A 5 11.37 7.14 8.22
C SER A 5 10.42 7.52 7.06
N PRO A 6 9.23 8.07 7.35
CA PRO A 6 8.38 8.64 6.32
C PRO A 6 9.12 9.68 5.48
N ASN A 7 8.91 9.67 4.18
CA ASN A 7 9.44 10.66 3.24
C ASN A 7 8.31 11.27 2.41
N THR A 8 8.49 12.53 2.04
CA THR A 8 7.59 13.22 1.10
C THR A 8 8.23 13.20 -0.27
N ILE A 9 7.57 12.57 -1.23
CA ILE A 9 7.98 12.53 -2.64
C ILE A 9 6.78 12.83 -3.53
N THR A 10 7.04 13.21 -4.78
CA THR A 10 5.98 13.43 -5.76
C THR A 10 5.34 12.10 -6.18
N GLY A 11 4.10 12.17 -6.65
CA GLY A 11 3.43 10.98 -7.20
C GLY A 11 4.18 10.36 -8.39
N ALA A 12 4.87 11.17 -9.19
CA ALA A 12 5.67 10.69 -10.32
C ALA A 12 6.91 9.91 -9.85
N GLU A 13 7.62 10.42 -8.86
CA GLU A 13 8.76 9.73 -8.25
C GLU A 13 8.33 8.41 -7.59
N GLN A 14 7.20 8.42 -6.85
CA GLN A 14 6.67 7.22 -6.22
C GLN A 14 6.27 6.16 -7.24
N ALA A 15 5.58 6.56 -8.31
CA ALA A 15 5.17 5.64 -9.38
C ALA A 15 6.38 5.05 -10.09
N LYS A 16 7.41 5.86 -10.36
CA LYS A 16 8.67 5.38 -10.92
C LYS A 16 9.34 4.36 -9.99
N ALA A 17 9.48 4.68 -8.70
CA ALA A 17 10.10 3.79 -7.72
C ALA A 17 9.36 2.44 -7.63
N TRP A 18 8.03 2.46 -7.60
CA TRP A 18 7.23 1.23 -7.63
C TRP A 18 7.35 0.47 -8.94
N LYS A 19 7.41 1.15 -10.08
CA LYS A 19 7.64 0.50 -11.38
C LYS A 19 8.99 -0.20 -11.42
N ASP A 20 10.05 0.46 -10.95
CA ASP A 20 11.41 -0.09 -10.95
C ASP A 20 11.53 -1.32 -10.02
N MET A 21 10.85 -1.28 -8.87
CA MET A 21 10.81 -2.38 -7.90
C MET A 21 9.91 -3.53 -8.37
N LEU A 22 8.63 -3.26 -8.64
CA LEU A 22 7.64 -4.28 -8.98
C LEU A 22 7.83 -4.85 -10.39
N GLY A 23 8.50 -4.12 -11.29
CA GLY A 23 8.80 -4.59 -12.64
C GLY A 23 9.79 -5.78 -12.69
N LYS A 24 10.40 -6.14 -11.57
CA LYS A 24 11.23 -7.34 -11.42
C LYS A 24 10.43 -8.60 -11.06
N LEU A 25 9.13 -8.46 -10.79
CA LEU A 25 8.21 -9.55 -10.53
C LEU A 25 7.52 -9.96 -11.83
N ASP A 26 7.23 -11.25 -11.96
CA ASP A 26 6.41 -11.75 -13.07
C ASP A 26 4.93 -11.45 -12.82
N ALA A 27 4.48 -11.65 -11.58
CA ALA A 27 3.12 -11.33 -11.16
C ALA A 27 3.09 -10.88 -9.70
N TYR A 28 2.11 -10.03 -9.38
CA TYR A 28 1.78 -9.69 -8.02
C TYR A 28 0.29 -9.33 -7.89
N GLN A 29 -0.28 -9.60 -6.73
CA GLN A 29 -1.66 -9.22 -6.41
C GLN A 29 -1.70 -8.62 -5.02
N HIS A 30 -2.32 -7.44 -4.90
CA HIS A 30 -2.70 -6.86 -3.62
C HIS A 30 -4.21 -6.99 -3.45
N ILE A 31 -4.62 -7.70 -2.40
CA ILE A 31 -6.01 -7.81 -1.97
C ILE A 31 -6.17 -6.88 -0.78
N ILE A 32 -6.92 -5.79 -1.01
CA ILE A 32 -7.23 -4.80 0.02
C ILE A 32 -8.63 -5.08 0.56
N SER A 33 -8.75 -5.23 1.87
CA SER A 33 -10.00 -5.59 2.53
C SER A 33 -10.19 -4.86 3.86
N GLY A 34 -11.39 -4.90 4.41
CA GLY A 34 -11.69 -4.26 5.70
C GLY A 34 -11.39 -2.76 5.69
N VAL A 35 -11.78 -2.05 4.62
CA VAL A 35 -11.55 -0.61 4.49
C VAL A 35 -12.46 0.13 5.46
N ILE A 36 -11.87 0.84 6.41
CA ILE A 36 -12.57 1.64 7.42
C ILE A 36 -12.10 3.09 7.30
N PRO A 37 -12.86 3.95 6.58
CA PRO A 37 -12.57 5.38 6.53
C PRO A 37 -13.00 6.07 7.82
N PHE A 38 -12.21 7.04 8.25
CA PHE A 38 -12.49 7.89 9.40
C PHE A 38 -13.25 9.13 8.93
N LEU A 39 -14.57 8.98 8.86
CA LEU A 39 -15.47 10.05 8.45
C LEU A 39 -16.14 10.70 9.66
N PRO A 40 -16.43 12.01 9.59
CA PRO A 40 -17.30 12.63 10.57
C PRO A 40 -18.70 12.00 10.49
N GLN A 41 -19.40 11.96 11.63
CA GLN A 41 -20.79 11.52 11.65
C GLN A 41 -21.67 12.51 10.87
N PRO A 42 -22.68 12.05 10.12
CA PRO A 42 -23.60 12.95 9.42
C PRO A 42 -24.32 13.90 10.39
N GLY A 43 -24.46 15.17 10.01
CA GLY A 43 -25.19 16.17 10.79
C GLY A 43 -25.33 17.51 10.05
N PRO A 44 -26.29 18.37 10.46
CA PRO A 44 -26.61 19.61 9.74
C PRO A 44 -25.45 20.62 9.69
N GLU A 45 -24.54 20.57 10.65
CA GLU A 45 -23.36 21.48 10.72
C GLU A 45 -22.08 20.84 10.18
N VAL A 46 -22.13 19.57 9.76
CA VAL A 46 -20.95 18.81 9.37
C VAL A 46 -20.60 19.12 7.93
N LYS A 47 -19.46 19.77 7.73
CA LYS A 47 -18.89 19.99 6.41
C LYS A 47 -18.39 18.67 5.83
N PHE A 48 -18.57 18.50 4.52
CA PHE A 48 -17.96 17.41 3.81
C PHE A 48 -16.42 17.49 3.95
N PRO A 49 -15.72 16.42 4.33
CA PRO A 49 -14.29 16.50 4.62
C PRO A 49 -13.46 16.73 3.35
N GLU A 50 -12.39 17.50 3.49
CA GLU A 50 -11.37 17.67 2.44
C GLU A 50 -10.19 16.71 2.62
N LYS A 51 -10.01 16.18 3.84
CA LYS A 51 -8.99 15.19 4.19
C LYS A 51 -9.62 14.08 5.03
N VAL A 52 -9.30 12.84 4.73
CA VAL A 52 -9.74 11.67 5.50
C VAL A 52 -8.62 10.65 5.59
N ASN A 53 -8.62 9.88 6.67
CA ASN A 53 -7.75 8.72 6.82
C ASN A 53 -8.58 7.45 6.68
N ALA A 54 -7.97 6.35 6.26
CA ALA A 54 -8.61 5.04 6.30
C ALA A 54 -7.62 3.96 6.72
N HIS A 55 -8.11 3.02 7.51
CA HIS A 55 -7.44 1.74 7.70
C HIS A 55 -7.90 0.72 6.67
N ALA A 56 -6.98 -0.15 6.28
CA ALA A 56 -7.30 -1.34 5.50
C ALA A 56 -6.35 -2.48 5.87
N ASN A 57 -6.80 -3.71 5.66
CA ASN A 57 -5.93 -4.88 5.64
C ASN A 57 -5.42 -5.11 4.21
N ALA A 58 -4.18 -5.58 4.11
CA ALA A 58 -3.58 -6.00 2.85
C ALA A 58 -3.15 -7.46 2.96
N SER A 59 -3.48 -8.24 1.93
CA SER A 59 -2.89 -9.56 1.66
C SER A 59 -2.26 -9.52 0.28
N VAL A 60 -1.02 -9.95 0.16
CA VAL A 60 -0.20 -9.77 -1.02
C VAL A 60 0.43 -11.09 -1.42
N VAL A 61 0.40 -11.38 -2.71
CA VAL A 61 1.16 -12.47 -3.33
C VAL A 61 2.13 -11.87 -4.34
N LEU A 62 3.39 -12.27 -4.29
CA LEU A 62 4.45 -11.87 -5.21
C LEU A 62 5.06 -13.11 -5.84
N ILE A 63 5.26 -13.09 -7.16
CA ILE A 63 5.86 -14.18 -7.94
C ILE A 63 7.11 -13.67 -8.66
N ARG A 64 8.25 -14.31 -8.43
CA ARG A 64 9.50 -14.07 -9.16
C ARG A 64 10.18 -15.38 -9.55
N PRO A 65 9.99 -15.83 -10.81
CA PRO A 65 10.56 -17.08 -11.29
C PRO A 65 12.08 -17.15 -11.16
N GLY A 66 12.60 -18.37 -10.96
CA GLY A 66 14.04 -18.62 -10.82
C GLY A 66 14.65 -18.14 -9.49
N THR A 67 13.84 -17.67 -8.54
CA THR A 67 14.34 -17.30 -7.21
C THR A 67 14.74 -18.55 -6.42
N LYS A 68 16.00 -18.60 -5.97
CA LYS A 68 16.50 -19.69 -5.13
C LYS A 68 15.64 -19.83 -3.87
N GLY A 69 15.16 -21.05 -3.59
CA GLY A 69 14.31 -21.33 -2.44
C GLY A 69 12.80 -21.23 -2.72
N GLY A 70 12.39 -21.00 -3.98
CA GLY A 70 11.01 -20.94 -4.41
C GLY A 70 10.64 -19.57 -4.96
N GLU A 71 9.58 -19.52 -5.76
CA GLU A 71 9.25 -18.35 -6.58
C GLU A 71 8.20 -17.45 -5.96
N GLU A 72 7.57 -17.88 -4.86
CA GLU A 72 6.42 -17.22 -4.26
C GLU A 72 6.74 -16.65 -2.88
N LEU A 73 6.29 -15.42 -2.65
CA LEU A 73 6.14 -14.84 -1.32
C LEU A 73 4.68 -14.43 -1.12
N ARG A 74 4.13 -14.80 0.03
CA ARG A 74 2.87 -14.26 0.55
C ARG A 74 3.16 -13.38 1.74
N ASN A 75 2.52 -12.23 1.81
CA ASN A 75 2.61 -11.39 2.99
C ASN A 75 1.29 -10.69 3.28
N GLY A 76 1.17 -10.16 4.49
CA GLY A 76 0.02 -9.38 4.85
C GLY A 76 0.29 -8.42 5.98
N GLY A 77 -0.60 -7.45 6.09
CA GLY A 77 -0.37 -6.30 6.93
C GLY A 77 -1.53 -5.33 6.96
N ARG A 78 -1.22 -4.12 7.43
CA ARG A 78 -2.18 -3.03 7.59
C ARG A 78 -1.70 -1.81 6.82
N TYR A 79 -2.63 -1.15 6.17
CA TYR A 79 -2.44 0.18 5.61
C TYR A 79 -3.12 1.22 6.50
N LEU A 80 -2.43 2.34 6.69
CA LEU A 80 -3.04 3.61 7.04
C LEU A 80 -2.82 4.52 5.83
N ALA A 81 -3.90 4.83 5.13
CA ALA A 81 -3.87 5.71 3.97
C ALA A 81 -4.51 7.06 4.33
N GLU A 82 -3.85 8.13 3.92
CA GLU A 82 -4.37 9.49 3.98
C GLU A 82 -4.88 9.87 2.60
N PHE A 83 -6.02 10.54 2.55
CA PHE A 83 -6.65 10.98 1.33
C PHE A 83 -6.92 12.48 1.38
N THR A 84 -6.66 13.15 0.27
CA THR A 84 -7.01 14.55 0.06
C THR A 84 -7.99 14.64 -1.11
N ARG A 85 -9.04 15.44 -0.96
CA ARG A 85 -10.00 15.72 -2.01
C ARG A 85 -9.40 16.71 -3.00
N THR A 86 -9.48 16.38 -4.28
CA THR A 86 -9.11 17.27 -5.39
C THR A 86 -10.34 17.53 -6.25
N GLU A 87 -10.24 18.47 -7.20
CA GLU A 87 -11.28 18.69 -8.22
C GLU A 87 -11.61 17.41 -9.02
N LYS A 88 -10.65 16.49 -9.13
CA LYS A 88 -10.78 15.20 -9.82
C LYS A 88 -11.17 14.04 -8.88
N GLY A 89 -11.65 14.35 -7.67
CA GLY A 89 -12.03 13.39 -6.63
C GLY A 89 -10.92 13.12 -5.60
N TRP A 90 -11.11 12.10 -4.77
CA TRP A 90 -10.16 11.71 -3.73
C TRP A 90 -8.85 11.16 -4.33
N ARG A 91 -7.72 11.52 -3.71
CA ARG A 91 -6.38 11.02 -4.06
C ARG A 91 -5.66 10.62 -2.78
N ILE A 92 -4.87 9.54 -2.83
CA ILE A 92 -3.99 9.15 -1.73
C ILE A 92 -2.89 10.21 -1.62
N SER A 93 -2.79 10.85 -0.47
CA SER A 93 -1.75 11.84 -0.14
C SER A 93 -0.67 11.28 0.78
N GLY A 94 -0.93 10.13 1.41
CA GLY A 94 0.02 9.42 2.26
C GLY A 94 -0.35 7.95 2.38
N LEU A 95 0.66 7.09 2.46
CA LEU A 95 0.46 5.65 2.67
C LEU A 95 1.51 5.12 3.63
N LYS A 96 1.07 4.64 4.78
CA LYS A 96 1.88 3.84 5.70
C LYS A 96 1.50 2.37 5.54
N ALA A 97 2.49 1.54 5.22
CA ALA A 97 2.35 0.09 5.13
C ALA A 97 3.10 -0.60 6.26
N ASP A 98 2.37 -1.27 7.14
CA ASP A 98 2.90 -2.08 8.24
C ASP A 98 2.81 -3.57 7.85
N LEU A 99 3.96 -4.20 7.63
CA LEU A 99 4.07 -5.64 7.38
C LEU A 99 3.88 -6.38 8.70
N VAL A 100 2.90 -7.29 8.77
CA VAL A 100 2.54 -7.99 10.02
C VAL A 100 2.94 -9.46 9.97
N TRP A 101 2.84 -10.09 8.81
CA TRP A 101 3.23 -11.49 8.62
C TRP A 101 3.70 -11.72 7.19
N TYR A 102 4.47 -12.79 7.01
CA TYR A 102 4.81 -13.33 5.70
C TYR A 102 4.89 -14.86 5.75
N SER A 103 4.81 -15.50 4.60
CA SER A 103 4.95 -16.93 4.38
C SER A 103 5.54 -17.17 2.99
N GLY A 104 6.38 -18.20 2.84
CA GLY A 104 7.11 -18.47 1.61
C GLY A 104 8.49 -17.82 1.58
N ASN A 105 8.97 -17.46 0.39
CA ASN A 105 10.37 -17.10 0.18
C ASN A 105 10.62 -15.59 0.21
N MET A 106 11.13 -15.07 1.33
CA MET A 106 11.48 -13.64 1.47
C MET A 106 12.51 -13.15 0.45
N ALA A 107 13.35 -14.04 -0.11
CA ALA A 107 14.29 -13.66 -1.15
C ALA A 107 13.60 -13.04 -2.37
N VAL A 108 12.33 -13.41 -2.65
CA VAL A 108 11.49 -12.82 -3.70
C VAL A 108 11.36 -11.30 -3.51
N LEU A 109 11.21 -10.83 -2.27
CA LEU A 109 11.09 -9.40 -1.96
C LEU A 109 12.45 -8.72 -1.78
N GLU A 110 13.45 -9.40 -1.23
CA GLU A 110 14.78 -8.78 -0.99
C GLU A 110 15.54 -8.47 -2.27
N GLY A 111 15.30 -9.23 -3.34
CA GLY A 111 15.97 -9.01 -4.63
C GLY A 111 15.26 -8.02 -5.56
N ILE A 112 14.23 -7.29 -5.10
CA ILE A 112 13.52 -6.28 -5.91
C ILE A 112 13.79 -4.85 -5.47
#